data_AF-A0A529N7L2-F1
#
_entry.id   AF-A0A529N7L2-F1
#
_cell.length_a   1.000
_cell.length_b   1.000
_cell.length_c   1.000
_cell.angle_alpha   90.00
_cell.angle_beta   90.00
_cell.angle_gamma   90.00
#
_symmetry.space_group_name_H-M   'P 1'
#
loop_
_entity.id
_entity.type
_entity.pdbx_description
1 polymer ?
#
loop_
_entity_poly.entity_id
_entity_poly.type
_entity_poly.pdbx_seq_one_letter_code
_entity_poly.pdbx_strand_id
1 'polypeptide(L)' 'MTAAPYPFSARHIGPGLNDVRAMLAVIGVPSVETLISQAVPRSIRLDQPLTLPAPASEAEALAELSATMAKNTVL' A
#
# COMPACT_ATOMS: atom_id res chain seq x y z
N MET A 1 -9.62 19.51 2.34
CA MET A 1 -9.17 18.11 2.49
C MET A 1 -7.77 18.16 3.07
N THR A 2 -7.65 18.13 4.40
CA THR A 2 -6.34 18.13 5.07
C THR A 2 -5.80 16.72 5.02
N ALA A 3 -4.89 16.46 4.09
CA ALA A 3 -4.14 15.22 4.06
C ALA A 3 -3.47 15.03 5.43
N ALA A 4 -3.71 13.89 6.07
CA ALA A 4 -2.94 13.51 7.23
C ALA A 4 -1.44 13.56 6.86
N PRO A 5 -0.55 14.07 7.74
CA PRO A 5 0.86 14.31 7.38
C PRO A 5 1.63 13.04 6.97
N TYR A 6 1.07 11.84 7.21
CA TYR A 6 1.64 10.57 6.82
C TYR A 6 0.55 9.64 6.20
N PRO A 7 0.83 8.97 5.07
CA PRO A 7 -0.10 8.00 4.49
C PRO A 7 -0.18 6.74 5.38
N PHE A 8 -1.32 6.04 5.36
CA PHE A 8 -1.51 4.79 6.11
C PHE A 8 -0.42 3.75 5.78
N SER A 9 0.04 3.70 4.53
CA SER A 9 1.13 2.81 4.09
C SER A 9 2.42 2.98 4.90
N ALA A 10 2.72 4.17 5.40
CA ALA A 10 3.92 4.41 6.22
C ALA A 10 3.81 3.83 7.64
N ARG A 11 2.59 3.57 8.14
CA ARG A 11 2.36 2.86 9.40
C ARG A 11 2.17 1.35 9.21
N HIS A 12 1.72 0.95 8.01
CA HIS A 12 1.45 -0.44 7.67
C HIS A 12 2.70 -1.20 7.19
N ILE A 13 3.53 -0.55 6.37
CA ILE A 13 4.76 -1.15 5.84
C ILE A 13 5.88 -0.90 6.84
N GLY A 14 6.36 -1.96 7.48
CA GLY A 14 7.41 -1.87 8.50
C GLY A 14 8.75 -1.34 7.97
N PRO A 15 9.35 -1.94 6.93
CA PRO A 15 10.63 -1.49 6.40
C PRO A 15 10.57 -0.09 5.78
N GLY A 16 11.39 0.82 6.29
CA GLY A 16 11.60 2.12 5.69
C GLY A 16 12.53 2.07 4.48
N LEU A 17 12.77 3.22 3.85
CA LEU A 17 13.65 3.31 2.66
C LEU A 17 15.08 2.79 2.91
N ASN A 18 15.62 3.05 4.11
CA ASN A 18 16.96 2.59 4.48
C ASN A 18 17.01 1.07 4.71
N ASP A 19 15.99 0.51 5.35
CA ASP A 19 15.88 -0.93 5.59
C ASP A 19 15.74 -1.68 4.26
N VAL A 20 14.87 -1.20 3.38
CA VAL A 20 14.70 -1.77 2.03
C VAL A 20 16.04 -1.72 1.28
N ARG A 21 16.77 -0.61 1.32
CA ARG A 21 18.09 -0.52 0.67
C ARG A 21 19.10 -1.52 1.24
N ALA A 22 19.15 -1.68 2.56
CA ALA A 22 20.02 -2.63 3.22
C ALA A 22 19.66 -4.08 2.83
N MET A 23 18.37 -4.42 2.84
CA MET A 23 17.87 -5.74 2.45
C MET A 23 18.19 -6.07 0.99
N LEU A 24 17.97 -5.14 0.07
CA LEU A 24 18.28 -5.31 -1.36
C LEU A 24 19.79 -5.53 -1.59
N ALA A 25 20.64 -4.82 -0.83
CA ALA A 25 22.09 -5.01 -0.89
C ALA A 25 22.52 -6.41 -0.41
N VAL A 26 21.90 -6.95 0.65
CA VAL A 26 22.19 -8.31 1.15
C VAL A 26 21.91 -9.36 0.09
N ILE A 27 20.80 -9.22 -0.65
CA ILE A 27 20.41 -10.17 -1.70
C ILE A 27 20.99 -9.83 -3.08
N GLY A 28 21.81 -8.78 -3.18
CA GLY A 28 22.51 -8.41 -4.41
C GLY A 28 21.63 -7.88 -5.54
N VAL A 29 20.46 -7.31 -5.24
CA VAL A 29 19.55 -6.74 -6.26
C VAL A 29 19.51 -5.21 -6.16
N PRO A 30 19.41 -4.49 -7.30
CA PRO A 30 19.54 -3.03 -7.32
C PRO A 30 18.25 -2.28 -6.96
N SER A 31 17.08 -2.93 -7.03
CA SER A 31 15.78 -2.29 -6.76
C SER A 31 14.68 -3.31 -6.46
N VAL A 32 13.59 -2.84 -5.85
CA VAL A 32 12.36 -3.62 -5.66
C VAL A 32 11.76 -4.03 -7.02
N GLU A 33 11.81 -3.17 -8.04
CA GLU A 33 11.28 -3.51 -9.37
C GLU A 33 12.09 -4.64 -10.03
N THR A 34 13.41 -4.63 -9.86
CA THR A 34 14.27 -5.72 -10.33
C THR A 34 13.96 -7.02 -9.59
N LEU A 35 13.78 -6.95 -8.27
CA LEU A 35 13.38 -8.10 -7.46
C LEU A 35 12.04 -8.69 -7.95
N ILE A 36 11.03 -7.86 -8.16
CA ILE A 36 9.72 -8.29 -8.68
C ILE A 36 9.87 -8.95 -10.06
N SER A 37 10.67 -8.35 -10.94
CA SER A 37 10.88 -8.86 -12.31
C SER A 37 11.60 -10.20 -12.37
N GLN A 38 12.46 -10.49 -11.40
CA GLN A 38 13.13 -11.79 -11.27
C GLN A 38 12.24 -12.84 -10.59
N ALA A 39 11.35 -12.44 -9.69
CA ALA A 39 10.49 -13.34 -8.92
C ALA A 39 9.18 -13.70 -9.63
N VAL A 40 8.58 -12.77 -10.39
CA VAL A 40 7.25 -12.95 -11.00
C VAL A 40 7.37 -12.99 -12.52
N PRO A 41 7.01 -14.10 -13.19
CA PRO A 41 7.04 -14.20 -14.65
C PRO A 41 6.22 -13.12 -15.32
N ARG A 42 6.78 -12.47 -16.34
CA ARG A 42 6.12 -11.37 -17.07
C ARG A 42 4.77 -11.76 -17.64
N SER A 43 4.59 -13.00 -18.10
CA SER A 43 3.36 -13.50 -18.72
C SER A 43 2.13 -13.46 -17.82
N ILE A 44 2.32 -13.34 -16.49
CA ILE A 44 1.22 -13.29 -15.52
C ILE A 44 1.20 -11.98 -14.72
N ARG A 45 2.12 -11.04 -15.00
CA ARG A 45 2.12 -9.72 -14.35
C ARG A 45 1.05 -8.84 -14.97
N LEU A 46 0.45 -7.99 -14.14
CA LEU A 46 -0.50 -6.99 -14.63
C LEU A 46 0.29 -5.88 -15.35
N ASP A 47 -0.09 -5.60 -16.60
CA ASP A 47 0.59 -4.60 -17.46
C ASP A 47 0.11 -3.16 -17.20
N GLN A 48 -0.76 -2.96 -16.22
CA GLN A 48 -1.34 -1.67 -15.87
C GLN A 48 -1.50 -1.55 -14.34
N PRO A 49 -1.51 -0.32 -13.79
CA PRO A 49 -1.87 -0.11 -12.39
C PRO A 49 -3.29 -0.59 -12.09
N LEU A 50 -3.57 -0.85 -10.81
CA LEU A 50 -4.93 -1.15 -10.37
C LEU A 50 -5.84 0.07 -10.55
N THR A 51 -7.03 -0.15 -11.10
CA THR A 51 -8.07 0.88 -11.20
C THR A 51 -8.77 1.04 -9.85
N LEU A 52 -8.18 1.83 -8.96
CA LEU A 52 -8.70 2.09 -7.62
C LEU A 52 -8.95 3.60 -7.41
N PRO A 53 -9.88 3.98 -6.51
CA PRO A 53 -10.00 5.35 -6.04
C PRO A 53 -8.70 5.87 -5.41
N ALA A 54 -8.61 7.19 -5.25
CA ALA A 54 -7.51 7.77 -4.49
C ALA A 54 -7.44 7.18 -3.07
N PRO A 55 -6.24 6.97 -2.51
CA PRO A 55 -6.10 6.41 -1.17
C PRO A 55 -6.75 7.35 -0.14
N ALA A 56 -7.62 6.80 0.70
CA ALA A 56 -8.12 7.50 1.88
C ALA A 56 -7.05 7.54 2.98
N SER A 57 -7.07 8.60 3.78
CA SER A 57 -6.39 8.59 5.07
C SER A 57 -7.10 7.63 6.06
N GLU A 58 -6.40 7.27 7.14
CA GLU A 58 -6.96 6.41 8.19
C GLU A 58 -8.25 7.00 8.79
N ALA A 59 -8.29 8.33 9.00
CA ALA A 59 -9.46 9.02 9.53
C ALA A 59 -10.64 9.04 8.54
N GLU A 60 -10.36 9.27 7.25
CA GLU A 60 -11.39 9.24 6.20
C GLU A 60 -12.01 7.84 6.06
N ALA A 61 -11.18 6.80 6.07
CA ALA A 61 -11.64 5.41 5.99
C ALA A 61 -12.57 5.05 7.17
N LEU A 62 -12.25 5.46 8.40
CA LEU A 62 -13.09 5.23 9.57
C LEU A 62 -14.41 6.02 9.49
N ALA A 63 -14.37 7.27 9.01
CA ALA A 63 -15.57 8.08 8.82
C ALA A 63 -16.52 7.47 7.78
N GLU A 64 -15.98 7.01 6.65
CA GLU A 64 -16.74 6.31 5.61
C GLU A 64 -17.38 5.01 6.14
N LEU A 65 -16.60 4.21 6.87
CA LEU A 65 -17.09 2.99 7.49
C LEU A 65 -18.20 3.29 8.51
N SER A 66 -18.02 4.30 9.36
CA SER A 66 -19.04 4.71 10.34
C SER A 66 -20.34 5.13 9.66
N ALA A 67 -20.27 5.90 8.57
CA ALA A 67 -21.45 6.31 7.80
C ALA A 67 -22.15 5.12 7.15
N THR A 68 -21.40 4.10 6.74
CA THR A 68 -21.95 2.85 6.20
C THR A 68 -22.64 2.03 7.28
N MET A 69 -22.00 1.87 8.45
CA MET A 69 -22.53 1.11 9.58
C MET A 69 -23.81 1.72 10.17
N ALA A 70 -23.97 3.04 10.11
CA ALA A 70 -25.17 3.74 10.58
C ALA A 70 -26.47 3.30 9.88
N LYS A 71 -26.38 2.58 8.75
CA LYS A 71 -27.52 2.03 8.01
C LYS A 71 -28.01 0.68 8.56
N ASN A 72 -27.25 0.05 9.46
CA ASN A 72 -27.61 -1.24 10.03
C ASN A 72 -28.66 -1.09 11.13
N THR A 73 -29.53 -2.10 11.26
CA THR A 73 -30.45 -2.25 12.41
C THR A 73 -29.89 -3.32 13.34
N VAL A 74 -29.70 -2.98 14.61
CA VAL A 74 -29.32 -3.95 15.64
C VAL A 74 -30.59 -4.60 16.17
N LEU A 75 -30.67 -5.94 16.09
CA LEU A 75 -31.78 -6.75 16.58
C LEU A 75 -31.66 -7.09 18.06
#